data_AF-A0A2S9XBD2-F1
#
_entry.id   AF-A0A2S9XBD2-F1
#
_cell.length_a   1.000
_cell.length_b   1.000
_cell.length_c   1.000
_cell.angle_alpha   90.00
_cell.angle_beta   90.00
_cell.angle_gamma   90.00
#
_symmetry.space_group_name_H-M   'P 1'
#
loop_
_entity.id
_entity.type
_entity.pdbx_description
1 polymer ?
#
loop_
_entity_poly.entity_id
_entity_poly.type
_entity_poly.pdbx_seq_one_letter_code
_entity_poly.pdbx_strand_id
1 'polypeptide(L)'
;MQRISSIALTMTVLTALACTSREERMRQQMAFDSTAPDDDAKTADVPKIPPHPTRDALEPLLSHIYEADGLPAVQEAEVPEGQDFTITNPGVLAVVNIRSGTSKGEQAKAIIRGVAEADAFAVRNDAELYFPEQLNKIKYAFSPEERDLIRSVYGDLRLLDFFSSEAADAALNALDGEIKTAATELKDDYLGRKDEIWDRWMGVKMYARRVVAYDQPFKPVLRNLRKTFEMKEPEPITWEDAHDPEFAAWAKTINDDDELFKMFTNLAKLREQEEFRGDTHSRWTVEGSASIPEGIKVEIDDELGFGIHREDLGGGYQEITFVFDKKLRNDALREAYLRSLIYRQVFSDFATLSAAGGDFEGGQVPDKHDPDYAYCASRMALDGAINDFAADKDILAGLNSTEKNEDKLVSVAVECILDRIPTGINRGTEGDEARPPAMYTRTALFQMLARFTKVDVNLDNMKKDVKKTQEVEDAEAFLSDYNKKKRGG
;
A
#
# COMPACT_ATOMS: atom_id res chain seq x y z
N MET A 1 -56.03 42.24 14.49
CA MET A 1 -54.61 42.17 14.89
C MET A 1 -54.41 40.90 15.70
N GLN A 2 -53.37 40.13 15.33
CA GLN A 2 -52.64 39.08 16.08
C GLN A 2 -53.46 37.86 16.59
N ARG A 3 -53.22 36.63 16.09
CA ARG A 3 -52.03 35.74 16.32
C ARG A 3 -51.81 35.54 17.83
N ILE A 4 -51.74 34.36 18.44
CA ILE A 4 -51.17 33.06 18.04
C ILE A 4 -51.91 31.98 18.87
N SER A 5 -52.33 30.89 18.23
CA SER A 5 -52.80 29.67 18.90
C SER A 5 -51.70 28.60 18.85
N SER A 6 -51.44 28.02 20.01
CA SER A 6 -51.22 26.59 20.29
C SER A 6 -50.26 25.77 19.42
N ILE A 7 -49.28 25.13 20.06
CA ILE A 7 -49.21 23.65 20.18
C ILE A 7 -48.23 23.33 21.31
N ALA A 8 -48.73 22.59 22.30
CA ALA A 8 -47.92 21.88 23.28
C ALA A 8 -47.34 20.63 22.62
N LEU A 9 -46.03 20.41 22.76
CA LEU A 9 -45.41 19.12 22.49
C LEU A 9 -44.37 18.83 23.58
N THR A 10 -44.78 17.92 24.47
CA THR A 10 -44.01 16.90 25.18
C THR A 10 -42.49 17.05 25.26
N MET A 11 -42.01 17.16 26.50
CA MET A 11 -40.67 16.73 26.91
C MET A 11 -40.41 15.29 26.43
N THR A 12 -39.30 15.09 25.75
CA THR A 12 -38.64 13.77 25.62
C THR A 12 -37.15 13.99 25.81
N VAL A 13 -36.60 13.29 26.79
CA VAL A 13 -35.17 13.16 27.10
C VAL A 13 -34.50 12.35 25.98
N LEU A 14 -33.25 12.70 25.62
CA LEU A 14 -32.10 11.82 25.30
C LEU A 14 -31.02 12.70 24.62
N THR A 15 -29.99 13.15 25.35
CA THR A 15 -28.67 12.50 25.56
C THR A 15 -27.83 12.31 24.28
N ALA A 16 -26.64 12.92 24.33
CA ALA A 16 -25.38 12.52 23.69
C ALA A 16 -25.24 12.60 22.16
N LEU A 17 -24.40 13.55 21.73
CA LEU A 17 -23.43 13.33 20.65
C LEU A 17 -22.60 12.08 21.04
N ALA A 18 -22.98 10.92 20.51
CA ALA A 18 -22.32 9.66 20.77
C ALA A 18 -21.47 9.25 19.55
N CYS A 19 -20.18 9.04 19.82
CA CYS A 19 -19.27 8.25 19.00
C CYS A 19 -19.98 6.97 18.54
N THR A 20 -20.00 6.71 17.23
CA THR A 20 -20.44 5.41 16.72
C THR A 20 -19.47 4.34 17.23
N SER A 21 -19.97 3.38 18.00
CA SER A 21 -19.13 2.33 18.58
C SER A 21 -18.69 1.36 17.48
N ARG A 22 -17.52 0.75 17.66
CA ARG A 22 -16.94 -0.30 16.79
C ARG A 22 -17.94 -1.45 16.51
N GLU A 23 -18.86 -1.67 17.42
CA GLU A 23 -19.89 -2.70 17.38
C GLU A 23 -21.01 -2.38 16.36
N GLU A 24 -21.33 -1.10 16.19
CA GLU A 24 -22.31 -0.64 15.20
C GLU A 24 -21.75 -0.72 13.77
N ARG A 25 -20.44 -0.50 13.60
CA ARG A 25 -19.72 -0.75 12.34
C ARG A 25 -19.62 -2.24 12.00
N MET A 26 -19.37 -3.11 12.98
CA MET A 26 -19.38 -4.56 12.75
C MET A 26 -20.78 -5.09 12.43
N ARG A 27 -21.85 -4.54 13.04
CA ARG A 27 -23.23 -4.90 12.67
C ARG A 27 -23.59 -4.49 11.26
N GLN A 28 -23.14 -3.31 10.79
CA GLN A 28 -23.33 -2.90 9.40
C GLN A 28 -22.59 -3.80 8.41
N GLN A 29 -21.40 -4.29 8.79
CA GLN A 29 -20.59 -5.18 7.96
C GLN A 29 -21.17 -6.60 7.91
N MET A 30 -21.65 -7.12 9.05
CA MET A 30 -22.37 -8.40 9.09
C MET A 30 -23.74 -8.36 8.39
N ALA A 31 -24.40 -7.19 8.34
CA ALA A 31 -25.63 -7.00 7.56
C ALA A 31 -25.36 -7.02 6.04
N PHE A 32 -24.17 -6.59 5.61
CA PHE A 32 -23.73 -6.68 4.23
C PHE A 32 -23.38 -8.12 3.82
N ASP A 33 -22.70 -8.86 4.70
CA ASP A 33 -22.25 -10.23 4.42
C ASP A 33 -23.35 -11.31 4.55
N SER A 34 -24.51 -10.98 5.13
CA SER A 34 -25.60 -11.93 5.38
C SER A 34 -26.77 -11.86 4.39
N THR A 35 -26.68 -11.06 3.33
CA THR A 35 -27.69 -11.08 2.26
C THR A 35 -27.33 -12.11 1.20
N ALA A 36 -27.98 -13.28 1.28
CA ALA A 36 -28.15 -14.14 0.12
C ALA A 36 -28.92 -13.35 -0.98
N PRO A 37 -28.64 -13.57 -2.27
CA PRO A 37 -29.27 -12.79 -3.33
C PRO A 37 -30.78 -13.10 -3.36
N ASP A 38 -31.59 -12.15 -2.90
CA ASP A 38 -33.01 -12.12 -3.21
C ASP A 38 -33.14 -11.62 -4.66
N ASP A 39 -33.72 -12.44 -5.53
CA ASP A 39 -33.96 -12.16 -6.96
C ASP A 39 -34.90 -10.96 -7.23
N ASP A 40 -35.38 -10.28 -6.17
CA ASP A 40 -36.27 -9.11 -6.24
C ASP A 40 -35.77 -7.90 -5.41
N ALA A 41 -34.50 -7.89 -5.01
CA ALA A 41 -33.92 -6.74 -4.33
C ALA A 41 -33.73 -5.58 -5.32
N LYS A 42 -34.64 -4.60 -5.26
CA LYS A 42 -34.53 -3.27 -5.89
C LYS A 42 -33.08 -2.82 -5.87
N THR A 43 -32.50 -2.72 -7.07
CA THR A 43 -31.25 -2.01 -7.31
C THR A 43 -31.25 -0.73 -6.49
N ALA A 44 -30.26 -0.56 -5.61
CA ALA A 44 -30.05 0.71 -4.93
C ALA A 44 -30.17 1.82 -5.99
N ASP A 45 -31.06 2.79 -5.77
CA ASP A 45 -31.37 3.86 -6.73
C ASP A 45 -30.07 4.58 -7.12
N VAL A 46 -29.46 4.15 -8.23
CA VAL A 46 -28.36 4.86 -8.86
C VAL A 46 -28.93 6.22 -9.28
N PRO A 47 -28.36 7.35 -8.82
CA PRO A 47 -28.84 8.66 -9.22
C PRO A 47 -28.92 8.73 -10.75
N LYS A 48 -30.13 8.89 -11.29
CA LYS A 48 -30.33 9.05 -12.74
C LYS A 48 -29.86 10.44 -13.15
N ILE A 49 -28.55 10.56 -13.37
CA ILE A 49 -27.95 11.77 -13.96
C ILE A 49 -28.37 11.80 -15.44
N PRO A 50 -28.93 12.92 -15.93
CA PRO A 50 -29.32 13.03 -17.34
C PRO A 50 -28.10 12.90 -18.25
N PRO A 51 -28.28 12.36 -19.48
CA PRO A 51 -27.19 12.27 -20.45
C PRO A 51 -26.60 13.65 -20.75
N HIS A 52 -25.28 13.74 -20.81
CA HIS A 52 -24.57 14.98 -21.11
C HIS A 52 -24.18 14.99 -22.60
N PRO A 53 -24.63 15.97 -23.41
CA PRO A 53 -24.50 15.93 -24.86
C PRO A 53 -23.03 15.87 -25.34
N THR A 54 -22.11 16.54 -24.65
CA THR A 54 -20.67 16.49 -24.97
C THR A 54 -20.05 15.14 -24.62
N ARG A 55 -20.54 14.46 -23.57
CA ARG A 55 -20.07 13.12 -23.16
C ARG A 55 -20.51 12.07 -24.16
N ASP A 56 -21.76 12.14 -24.60
CA ASP A 56 -22.31 11.21 -25.59
C ASP A 56 -21.64 11.40 -26.96
N ALA A 57 -21.37 12.65 -27.36
CA ALA A 57 -20.60 12.93 -28.58
C ALA A 57 -19.14 12.42 -28.50
N LEU A 58 -18.58 12.28 -27.31
CA LEU A 58 -17.23 11.73 -27.07
C LEU A 58 -17.20 10.20 -26.91
N GLU A 59 -18.34 9.51 -26.92
CA GLU A 59 -18.44 8.05 -26.73
C GLU A 59 -17.45 7.23 -27.60
N PRO A 60 -17.24 7.55 -28.91
CA PRO A 60 -16.30 6.80 -29.75
C PRO A 60 -14.86 6.82 -29.24
N LEU A 61 -14.49 7.84 -28.45
CA LEU A 61 -13.18 7.99 -27.83
C LEU A 61 -13.18 7.45 -26.40
N LEU A 62 -14.18 7.80 -25.59
CA LEU A 62 -14.21 7.45 -24.16
C LEU A 62 -14.29 5.94 -23.93
N SER A 63 -14.95 5.20 -24.83
CA SER A 63 -15.05 3.74 -24.78
C SER A 63 -13.72 3.00 -24.94
N HIS A 64 -12.69 3.66 -25.50
CA HIS A 64 -11.33 3.14 -25.54
C HIS A 64 -10.51 3.49 -24.30
N ILE A 65 -10.90 4.54 -23.58
CA ILE A 65 -10.20 5.01 -22.39
C ILE A 65 -10.66 4.25 -21.16
N TYR A 66 -11.98 4.04 -21.02
CA TYR A 66 -12.62 3.47 -19.83
C TYR A 66 -12.99 2.00 -20.07
N GLU A 67 -12.40 1.08 -19.31
CA GLU A 67 -12.51 -0.37 -19.57
C GLU A 67 -13.73 -1.05 -18.93
N ALA A 68 -14.49 -0.36 -18.08
CA ALA A 68 -15.69 -0.91 -17.44
C ALA A 68 -16.92 -0.89 -18.36
N ASP A 69 -17.93 -1.72 -18.05
CA ASP A 69 -19.13 -1.97 -18.86
C ASP A 69 -20.02 -0.73 -19.14
N GLY A 70 -19.72 0.44 -18.55
CA GLY A 70 -20.44 1.69 -18.84
C GLY A 70 -19.67 2.95 -18.48
N LEU A 71 -19.67 3.93 -19.40
CA LEU A 71 -18.96 5.21 -19.22
C LEU A 71 -19.46 5.99 -17.99
N PRO A 72 -18.57 6.68 -17.26
CA PRO A 72 -18.95 7.56 -16.14
C PRO A 72 -20.03 8.57 -16.54
N ALA A 73 -20.86 8.94 -15.57
CA ALA A 73 -21.82 10.03 -15.74
C ALA A 73 -21.09 11.38 -15.70
N VAL A 74 -21.60 12.37 -16.43
CA VAL A 74 -21.06 13.73 -16.45
C VAL A 74 -22.15 14.70 -16.05
N GLN A 75 -21.83 15.65 -15.18
CA GLN A 75 -22.74 16.75 -14.84
C GLN A 75 -21.96 18.06 -14.70
N GLU A 76 -22.64 19.18 -14.94
CA GLU A 76 -22.07 20.48 -14.64
C GLU A 76 -22.26 20.82 -13.16
N ALA A 77 -21.18 21.21 -12.47
CA ALA A 77 -21.21 21.59 -11.07
C ALA A 77 -20.12 22.63 -10.74
N GLU A 78 -20.12 23.10 -9.50
CA GLU A 78 -19.03 23.93 -9.00
C GLU A 78 -17.75 23.09 -8.85
N VAL A 79 -16.66 23.58 -9.42
CA VAL A 79 -15.34 22.93 -9.45
C VAL A 79 -14.34 23.90 -8.81
N PRO A 80 -13.41 23.41 -7.95
CA PRO A 80 -12.41 24.25 -7.29
C PRO A 80 -11.65 25.16 -8.26
N GLU A 81 -11.24 26.33 -7.76
CA GLU A 81 -10.47 27.30 -8.54
C GLU A 81 -9.15 26.66 -9.04
N GLY A 82 -8.85 26.84 -10.33
CA GLY A 82 -7.69 26.22 -10.98
C GLY A 82 -7.87 24.78 -11.48
N GLN A 83 -9.02 24.13 -11.23
CA GLN A 83 -9.33 22.80 -11.77
C GLN A 83 -10.41 22.87 -12.87
N ASP A 84 -10.35 21.95 -13.84
CA ASP A 84 -11.33 21.87 -14.93
C ASP A 84 -12.47 20.89 -14.62
N PHE A 85 -12.22 19.91 -13.73
CA PHE A 85 -13.19 18.90 -13.30
C PHE A 85 -12.91 18.39 -11.88
N THR A 86 -13.88 17.68 -11.29
CA THR A 86 -13.70 16.83 -10.09
C THR A 86 -14.38 15.48 -10.25
N ILE A 87 -14.00 14.49 -9.43
CA ILE A 87 -14.59 13.15 -9.41
C ILE A 87 -15.10 12.86 -8.00
N THR A 88 -16.39 12.57 -7.85
CA THR A 88 -17.02 12.42 -6.52
C THR A 88 -16.84 11.04 -5.90
N ASN A 89 -16.81 9.97 -6.69
CA ASN A 89 -16.73 8.58 -6.22
C ASN A 89 -15.94 7.71 -7.20
N PRO A 90 -14.61 7.66 -7.13
CA PRO A 90 -13.83 6.76 -8.00
C PRO A 90 -14.31 5.30 -7.87
N GLY A 91 -14.61 4.64 -8.99
CA GLY A 91 -15.11 3.27 -9.05
C GLY A 91 -16.44 3.10 -9.80
N VAL A 92 -17.29 2.18 -9.33
CA VAL A 92 -18.54 1.73 -10.02
C VAL A 92 -19.50 2.88 -10.36
N LEU A 93 -19.46 3.98 -9.62
CA LEU A 93 -20.38 5.11 -9.74
C LEU A 93 -19.65 6.46 -9.86
N ALA A 94 -18.54 6.47 -10.60
CA ALA A 94 -17.82 7.71 -10.86
C ALA A 94 -18.70 8.72 -11.61
N VAL A 95 -18.75 9.94 -11.06
CA VAL A 95 -19.37 11.10 -11.71
C VAL A 95 -18.28 12.13 -11.93
N VAL A 96 -18.11 12.54 -13.19
CA VAL A 96 -17.20 13.60 -13.58
C VAL A 96 -17.98 14.91 -13.55
N ASN A 97 -17.67 15.77 -12.58
CA ASN A 97 -18.21 17.11 -12.50
C ASN A 97 -17.33 18.05 -13.33
N ILE A 98 -17.92 18.78 -14.27
CA ILE A 98 -17.22 19.79 -15.07
C ILE A 98 -17.71 21.19 -14.72
N ARG A 99 -16.86 22.20 -14.93
CA ARG A 99 -17.21 23.59 -14.65
C ARG A 99 -18.31 24.09 -15.61
N SER A 100 -19.38 24.63 -15.04
CA SER A 100 -20.47 25.27 -15.79
C SER A 100 -20.01 26.48 -16.60
N GLY A 101 -20.65 26.72 -17.76
CA GLY A 101 -20.43 27.92 -18.57
C GLY A 101 -19.13 27.96 -19.38
N THR A 102 -18.42 26.83 -19.47
CA THR A 102 -17.23 26.64 -20.32
C THR A 102 -17.63 26.34 -21.77
N SER A 103 -16.71 26.56 -22.72
CA SER A 103 -16.91 26.22 -24.12
C SER A 103 -17.05 24.69 -24.34
N LYS A 104 -17.65 24.26 -25.46
CA LYS A 104 -17.78 22.83 -25.74
C LYS A 104 -16.42 22.14 -25.87
N GLY A 105 -15.41 22.82 -26.41
CA GLY A 105 -14.04 22.32 -26.47
C GLY A 105 -13.40 22.15 -25.09
N GLU A 106 -13.59 23.11 -24.17
CA GLU A 106 -13.10 23.00 -22.79
C GLU A 106 -13.81 21.89 -22.02
N GLN A 107 -15.13 21.78 -22.16
CA GLN A 107 -15.91 20.67 -21.60
C GLN A 107 -15.39 19.33 -22.13
N ALA A 108 -15.10 19.23 -23.43
CA ALA A 108 -14.58 18.01 -24.02
C ALA A 108 -13.24 17.59 -23.40
N LYS A 109 -12.29 18.52 -23.25
CA LYS A 109 -10.98 18.25 -22.61
C LYS A 109 -11.15 17.81 -21.15
N ALA A 110 -12.03 18.48 -20.40
CA ALA A 110 -12.32 18.15 -19.00
C ALA A 110 -12.93 16.75 -18.85
N ILE A 111 -13.87 16.38 -19.73
CA ILE A 111 -14.50 15.05 -19.75
C ILE A 111 -13.46 13.96 -20.07
N ILE A 112 -12.62 14.16 -21.09
CA ILE A 112 -11.61 13.17 -21.48
C ILE A 112 -10.64 12.90 -20.31
N ARG A 113 -10.13 13.95 -19.67
CA ARG A 113 -9.25 13.85 -18.49
C ARG A 113 -9.95 13.18 -17.31
N GLY A 114 -11.16 13.61 -16.98
CA GLY A 114 -11.93 13.07 -15.86
C GLY A 114 -12.28 11.59 -16.03
N VAL A 115 -12.60 11.15 -17.25
CA VAL A 115 -12.88 9.74 -17.53
C VAL A 115 -11.62 8.87 -17.43
N ALA A 116 -10.47 9.37 -17.91
CA ALA A 116 -9.19 8.66 -17.76
C ALA A 116 -8.77 8.52 -16.29
N GLU A 117 -8.93 9.58 -15.49
CA GLU A 117 -8.71 9.53 -14.05
C GLU A 117 -9.70 8.58 -13.34
N ALA A 118 -10.96 8.52 -13.78
CA ALA A 118 -11.95 7.61 -13.21
C ALA A 118 -11.61 6.13 -13.47
N ASP A 119 -10.97 5.83 -14.61
CA ASP A 119 -10.57 4.45 -14.98
C ASP A 119 -9.56 3.85 -14.00
N ALA A 120 -8.78 4.69 -13.28
CA ALA A 120 -7.82 4.26 -12.26
C ALA A 120 -8.42 3.32 -11.20
N PHE A 121 -9.72 3.44 -10.95
CA PHE A 121 -10.44 2.70 -9.92
C PHE A 121 -11.65 1.93 -10.48
N ALA A 122 -11.78 1.81 -11.80
CA ALA A 122 -12.89 1.11 -12.43
C ALA A 122 -12.90 -0.39 -12.08
N VAL A 123 -14.10 -0.99 -11.99
CA VAL A 123 -14.24 -2.45 -11.85
C VAL A 123 -13.84 -3.11 -13.16
N ARG A 124 -12.98 -4.12 -13.08
CA ARG A 124 -12.63 -4.96 -14.22
C ARG A 124 -13.05 -6.40 -13.95
N ASN A 125 -13.65 -7.02 -14.96
CA ASN A 125 -14.18 -8.38 -14.89
C ASN A 125 -13.07 -9.45 -14.81
N ASP A 126 -11.81 -9.09 -15.08
CA ASP A 126 -10.63 -9.95 -15.08
C ASP A 126 -9.69 -9.74 -13.87
N ALA A 127 -10.11 -8.98 -12.85
CA ALA A 127 -9.28 -8.72 -11.68
C ALA A 127 -9.08 -9.99 -10.80
N GLU A 128 -7.84 -10.32 -10.44
CA GLU A 128 -7.48 -11.50 -9.63
C GLU A 128 -7.98 -11.48 -8.17
N LEU A 129 -8.35 -10.30 -7.63
CA LEU A 129 -8.85 -10.12 -6.26
C LEU A 129 -10.24 -9.48 -6.23
N TYR A 130 -11.01 -9.84 -5.20
CA TYR A 130 -12.35 -9.30 -4.94
C TYR A 130 -12.31 -7.76 -4.81
N PHE A 131 -12.97 -7.06 -5.74
CA PHE A 131 -12.91 -5.60 -5.93
C PHE A 131 -13.12 -4.73 -4.66
N PRO A 132 -14.02 -5.08 -3.72
CA PRO A 132 -14.16 -4.36 -2.45
C PRO A 132 -12.91 -4.35 -1.56
N GLU A 133 -12.05 -5.36 -1.63
CA GLU A 133 -10.80 -5.40 -0.86
C GLU A 133 -9.76 -4.42 -1.42
N GLN A 134 -9.71 -4.28 -2.75
CA GLN A 134 -8.86 -3.30 -3.42
C GLN A 134 -9.28 -1.87 -3.07
N LEU A 135 -10.58 -1.58 -3.14
CA LEU A 135 -11.14 -0.28 -2.74
C LEU A 135 -10.94 0.02 -1.25
N ASN A 136 -11.11 -0.96 -0.37
CA ASN A 136 -10.87 -0.77 1.07
C ASN A 136 -9.39 -0.50 1.36
N LYS A 137 -8.48 -1.22 0.72
CA LYS A 137 -7.04 -0.98 0.87
C LYS A 137 -6.66 0.43 0.40
N ILE A 138 -7.20 0.89 -0.73
CA ILE A 138 -7.00 2.25 -1.24
C ILE A 138 -7.66 3.30 -0.33
N LYS A 139 -8.83 3.02 0.24
CA LYS A 139 -9.56 3.97 1.08
C LYS A 139 -8.93 4.16 2.46
N TYR A 140 -8.33 3.12 3.03
CA TYR A 140 -7.83 3.14 4.40
C TYR A 140 -6.30 3.23 4.51
N ALA A 141 -5.54 2.97 3.44
CA ALA A 141 -4.08 3.03 3.47
C ALA A 141 -3.48 4.37 2.99
N PHE A 142 -4.29 5.32 2.48
CA PHE A 142 -3.82 6.63 2.00
C PHE A 142 -4.56 7.81 2.63
N SER A 143 -3.85 8.93 2.72
CA SER A 143 -4.48 10.23 2.81
C SER A 143 -5.27 10.57 1.52
N PRO A 144 -6.29 11.43 1.59
CA PRO A 144 -7.01 11.89 0.41
C PRO A 144 -6.11 12.48 -0.69
N GLU A 145 -5.06 13.20 -0.30
CA GLU A 145 -4.13 13.88 -1.18
C GLU A 145 -3.30 12.88 -2.02
N GLU A 146 -2.81 11.82 -1.39
CA GLU A 146 -2.03 10.76 -2.06
C GLU A 146 -2.90 9.97 -3.05
N ARG A 147 -4.14 9.68 -2.67
CA ARG A 147 -5.09 8.99 -3.55
C ARG A 147 -5.38 9.81 -4.80
N ASP A 148 -5.58 11.11 -4.65
CA ASP A 148 -5.86 12.02 -5.77
C ASP A 148 -4.63 12.18 -6.69
N LEU A 149 -3.42 12.18 -6.10
CA LEU A 149 -2.17 12.18 -6.86
C LEU A 149 -2.01 10.91 -7.72
N ILE A 150 -2.21 9.72 -7.15
CA ILE A 150 -2.12 8.44 -7.88
C ILE A 150 -3.15 8.40 -9.00
N ARG A 151 -4.38 8.85 -8.72
CA ARG A 151 -5.46 8.92 -9.71
C ARG A 151 -5.06 9.78 -10.91
N SER A 152 -4.58 10.99 -10.64
CA SER A 152 -4.20 11.96 -11.66
C SER A 152 -3.09 11.43 -12.56
N VAL A 153 -2.05 10.85 -11.95
CA VAL A 153 -0.94 10.27 -12.71
C VAL A 153 -1.36 9.07 -13.54
N TYR A 154 -2.24 8.19 -13.03
CA TYR A 154 -2.79 7.11 -13.85
C TYR A 154 -3.55 7.64 -15.06
N GLY A 155 -4.41 8.65 -14.85
CA GLY A 155 -5.15 9.29 -15.93
C GLY A 155 -4.21 9.81 -17.02
N ASP A 156 -3.09 10.42 -16.64
CA ASP A 156 -2.10 10.90 -17.59
C ASP A 156 -1.42 9.77 -18.38
N LEU A 157 -1.03 8.68 -17.71
CA LEU A 157 -0.46 7.50 -18.39
C LEU A 157 -1.47 6.85 -19.33
N ARG A 158 -2.73 6.74 -18.92
CA ARG A 158 -3.80 6.12 -19.71
C ARG A 158 -4.07 6.92 -20.98
N LEU A 159 -4.11 8.24 -20.88
CA LEU A 159 -4.27 9.13 -22.04
C LEU A 159 -3.06 9.06 -22.97
N LEU A 160 -1.84 9.08 -22.42
CA LEU A 160 -0.63 8.93 -23.21
C LEU A 160 -0.61 7.61 -23.98
N ASP A 161 -0.99 6.50 -23.34
CA ASP A 161 -1.06 5.17 -23.96
C ASP A 161 -2.06 5.17 -25.12
N PHE A 162 -3.29 5.60 -24.84
CA PHE A 162 -4.34 5.68 -25.85
C PHE A 162 -3.93 6.55 -27.03
N PHE A 163 -3.50 7.79 -26.78
CA PHE A 163 -3.13 8.74 -27.84
C PHE A 163 -1.91 8.33 -28.65
N SER A 164 -1.07 7.44 -28.12
CA SER A 164 0.05 6.84 -28.84
C SER A 164 -0.33 5.66 -29.73
N SER A 165 -1.59 5.20 -29.67
CA SER A 165 -2.09 4.03 -30.40
C SER A 165 -2.79 4.38 -31.72
N GLU A 166 -2.84 3.42 -32.66
CA GLU A 166 -3.63 3.54 -33.90
C GLU A 166 -5.14 3.68 -33.63
N ALA A 167 -5.63 3.16 -32.49
CA ALA A 167 -7.03 3.25 -32.10
C ALA A 167 -7.45 4.71 -31.83
N ALA A 168 -6.53 5.55 -31.33
CA ALA A 168 -6.83 6.96 -31.11
C ALA A 168 -7.12 7.71 -32.41
N ASP A 169 -6.40 7.40 -33.50
CA ASP A 169 -6.64 8.06 -34.79
C ASP A 169 -8.02 7.70 -35.36
N ALA A 170 -8.44 6.44 -35.21
CA ALA A 170 -9.78 6.02 -35.62
C ALA A 170 -10.87 6.71 -34.77
N ALA A 171 -10.70 6.74 -33.45
CA ALA A 171 -11.64 7.36 -32.53
C ALA A 171 -11.78 8.87 -32.76
N LEU A 172 -10.66 9.59 -32.93
CA LEU A 172 -10.64 11.02 -33.23
C LEU A 172 -11.32 11.34 -34.56
N ASN A 173 -11.19 10.46 -35.55
CA ASN A 173 -11.84 10.65 -36.85
C ASN A 173 -13.36 10.44 -36.84
N ALA A 174 -13.88 9.72 -35.84
CA ALA A 174 -15.31 9.56 -35.61
C ALA A 174 -15.95 10.75 -34.87
N LEU A 175 -15.15 11.68 -34.35
CA LEU A 175 -15.62 12.92 -33.73
C LEU A 175 -15.79 14.02 -34.78
N ASP A 176 -16.61 15.03 -34.46
CA ASP A 176 -16.89 16.15 -35.35
C ASP A 176 -16.73 17.52 -34.66
N GLY A 177 -16.52 18.55 -35.49
CA GLY A 177 -16.55 19.96 -35.07
C GLY A 177 -15.57 20.33 -33.97
N GLU A 178 -16.02 21.19 -33.05
CA GLU A 178 -15.21 21.71 -31.93
C GLU A 178 -14.69 20.61 -30.99
N ILE A 179 -15.44 19.50 -30.86
CA ILE A 179 -15.06 18.36 -30.01
C ILE A 179 -13.86 17.63 -30.62
N LYS A 180 -13.88 17.40 -31.95
CA LYS A 180 -12.73 16.81 -32.67
C LYS A 180 -11.48 17.68 -32.52
N THR A 181 -11.62 19.00 -32.73
CA THR A 181 -10.51 19.95 -32.59
C THR A 181 -9.92 19.88 -31.19
N ALA A 182 -10.76 19.95 -30.16
CA ALA A 182 -10.32 19.91 -28.77
C ALA A 182 -9.63 18.59 -28.38
N ALA A 183 -10.15 17.44 -28.85
CA ALA A 183 -9.55 16.13 -28.59
C ALA A 183 -8.22 15.95 -29.35
N THR A 184 -8.08 16.52 -30.55
CA THR A 184 -6.83 16.51 -31.32
C THR A 184 -5.76 17.38 -30.65
N GLU A 185 -6.12 18.58 -30.19
CA GLU A 185 -5.22 19.43 -29.40
C GLU A 185 -4.76 18.73 -28.12
N LEU A 186 -5.65 17.96 -27.48
CA LEU A 186 -5.31 17.19 -26.29
C LEU A 186 -4.33 16.06 -26.62
N LYS A 187 -4.53 15.35 -27.74
CA LYS A 187 -3.57 14.35 -28.23
C LYS A 187 -2.17 14.96 -28.39
N ASP A 188 -2.08 16.11 -29.06
CA ASP A 188 -0.81 16.78 -29.32
C ASP A 188 -0.12 17.24 -28.01
N ASP A 189 -0.89 17.78 -27.05
CA ASP A 189 -0.38 18.14 -25.72
C ASP A 189 0.22 16.94 -24.97
N TYR A 190 -0.53 15.82 -24.91
CA TYR A 190 -0.07 14.61 -24.20
C TYR A 190 1.17 13.98 -24.85
N LEU A 191 1.20 13.89 -26.18
CA LEU A 191 2.37 13.37 -26.89
C LEU A 191 3.60 14.28 -26.75
N GLY A 192 3.38 15.61 -26.71
CA GLY A 192 4.45 16.59 -26.46
C GLY A 192 4.99 16.57 -25.03
N ARG A 193 4.17 16.17 -24.06
CA ARG A 193 4.51 16.09 -22.62
C ARG A 193 4.87 14.69 -22.15
N LYS A 194 5.14 13.75 -23.06
CA LYS A 194 5.42 12.35 -22.73
C LYS A 194 6.51 12.17 -21.64
N ASP A 195 7.58 12.97 -21.70
CA ASP A 195 8.70 12.87 -20.77
C ASP A 195 8.30 13.43 -19.40
N GLU A 196 7.56 14.55 -19.35
CA GLU A 196 7.01 15.11 -18.11
C GLU A 196 6.01 14.17 -17.44
N ILE A 197 5.11 13.55 -18.22
CA ILE A 197 4.13 12.57 -17.72
C ILE A 197 4.85 11.35 -17.17
N TRP A 198 5.89 10.90 -17.87
CA TRP A 198 6.74 9.83 -17.40
C TRP A 198 7.43 10.23 -16.10
N ASP A 199 8.05 11.39 -16.00
CA ASP A 199 8.69 11.89 -14.79
C ASP A 199 7.71 12.01 -13.61
N ARG A 200 6.47 12.45 -13.86
CA ARG A 200 5.40 12.48 -12.84
C ARG A 200 5.01 11.09 -12.36
N TRP A 201 4.89 10.12 -13.28
CA TRP A 201 4.74 8.71 -12.92
C TRP A 201 5.94 8.20 -12.12
N MET A 202 7.15 8.58 -12.53
CA MET A 202 8.38 8.23 -11.85
C MET A 202 8.40 8.80 -10.41
N GLY A 203 7.77 9.95 -10.16
CA GLY A 203 7.61 10.51 -8.82
C GLY A 203 6.67 9.76 -7.88
N VAL A 204 5.70 8.98 -8.40
CA VAL A 204 4.62 8.39 -7.57
C VAL A 204 4.55 6.86 -7.63
N LYS A 205 5.30 6.18 -8.50
CA LYS A 205 5.15 4.74 -8.72
C LYS A 205 5.55 3.86 -7.54
N MET A 206 6.40 4.36 -6.64
CA MET A 206 6.75 3.69 -5.38
C MET A 206 5.55 3.64 -4.43
N TYR A 207 4.83 4.76 -4.36
CA TYR A 207 3.54 4.86 -3.69
C TYR A 207 2.48 4.00 -4.39
N ALA A 208 2.44 3.92 -5.72
CA ALA A 208 1.47 3.07 -6.42
C ALA A 208 1.73 1.56 -6.25
N ARG A 209 3.01 1.13 -6.26
CA ARG A 209 3.43 -0.29 -6.12
C ARG A 209 3.15 -0.90 -4.76
N ARG A 210 3.31 -0.15 -3.68
CA ARG A 210 3.03 -0.62 -2.31
C ARG A 210 1.53 -0.89 -2.06
N VAL A 211 0.67 -0.48 -2.99
CA VAL A 211 -0.76 -0.28 -2.78
C VAL A 211 -1.56 -1.17 -3.69
N VAL A 212 -1.28 -1.06 -4.99
CA VAL A 212 -1.80 -1.90 -6.05
C VAL A 212 -0.94 -3.16 -6.10
N ALA A 213 -0.97 -3.94 -5.01
CA ALA A 213 -0.60 -5.33 -5.13
C ALA A 213 -1.44 -5.87 -6.30
N TYR A 214 -0.78 -6.46 -7.31
CA TYR A 214 -1.37 -7.01 -8.54
C TYR A 214 -1.48 -6.11 -9.77
N ASP A 215 -0.74 -4.99 -9.84
CA ASP A 215 -0.31 -4.37 -11.11
C ASP A 215 -1.42 -3.86 -12.06
N GLN A 216 -2.70 -4.18 -11.86
CA GLN A 216 -3.85 -3.71 -12.63
C GLN A 216 -4.46 -2.50 -11.93
N PRO A 217 -4.72 -1.36 -12.60
CA PRO A 217 -4.80 -1.19 -14.05
C PRO A 217 -3.51 -0.73 -14.76
N PHE A 218 -2.40 -0.56 -14.04
CA PHE A 218 -1.19 0.10 -14.54
C PHE A 218 -0.38 -0.75 -15.53
N LYS A 219 -0.28 -2.07 -15.33
CA LYS A 219 0.63 -2.97 -16.04
C LYS A 219 0.37 -3.03 -17.54
N PRO A 220 -0.87 -3.14 -18.05
CA PRO A 220 -1.13 -3.09 -19.48
C PRO A 220 -0.71 -1.75 -20.10
N VAL A 221 -1.08 -0.64 -19.45
CA VAL A 221 -0.77 0.73 -19.87
C VAL A 221 0.75 0.95 -19.93
N LEU A 222 1.45 0.62 -18.85
CA LEU A 222 2.91 0.74 -18.77
C LEU A 222 3.63 -0.16 -19.77
N ARG A 223 3.14 -1.39 -19.97
CA ARG A 223 3.73 -2.31 -20.96
C ARG A 223 3.62 -1.76 -22.38
N ASN A 224 2.48 -1.16 -22.73
CA ASN A 224 2.28 -0.56 -24.05
C ASN A 224 3.14 0.69 -24.22
N LEU A 225 3.12 1.61 -23.26
CA LEU A 225 3.97 2.80 -23.26
C LEU A 225 5.45 2.49 -23.42
N ARG A 226 5.95 1.44 -22.73
CA ARG A 226 7.34 0.96 -22.88
C ARG A 226 7.66 0.55 -24.31
N LYS A 227 6.77 -0.22 -24.94
CA LYS A 227 6.94 -0.66 -26.33
C LYS A 227 6.94 0.52 -27.29
N THR A 228 6.03 1.47 -27.08
CA THR A 228 5.83 2.61 -27.99
C THR A 228 6.95 3.64 -27.90
N PHE A 229 7.53 3.85 -26.71
CA PHE A 229 8.49 4.92 -26.47
C PHE A 229 9.93 4.45 -26.19
N GLU A 230 10.22 3.15 -26.29
CA GLU A 230 11.55 2.56 -26.05
C GLU A 230 12.18 2.99 -24.71
N MET A 231 11.36 3.19 -23.68
CA MET A 231 11.83 3.69 -22.39
C MET A 231 12.63 2.60 -21.66
N LYS A 232 13.91 2.86 -21.40
CA LYS A 232 14.82 1.91 -20.72
C LYS A 232 14.58 1.92 -19.22
N GLU A 233 14.27 0.76 -18.65
CA GLU A 233 14.42 0.52 -17.21
C GLU A 233 15.89 0.19 -16.90
N PRO A 234 16.35 0.41 -15.64
CA PRO A 234 17.57 -0.22 -15.16
C PRO A 234 17.53 -1.72 -15.44
N GLU A 235 18.66 -2.30 -15.85
CA GLU A 235 18.73 -3.75 -16.06
C GLU A 235 18.41 -4.46 -14.74
N PRO A 236 17.53 -5.47 -14.75
CA PRO A 236 17.20 -6.24 -13.56
C PRO A 236 18.46 -6.84 -12.93
N ILE A 237 18.52 -6.82 -11.60
CA ILE A 237 19.60 -7.48 -10.85
C ILE A 237 19.05 -8.78 -10.28
N THR A 238 19.38 -9.91 -10.88
CA THR A 238 18.96 -11.21 -10.37
C THR A 238 19.53 -11.46 -8.97
N TRP A 239 18.89 -12.32 -8.18
CA TRP A 239 19.38 -12.71 -6.87
C TRP A 239 20.81 -13.27 -6.94
N GLU A 240 21.12 -14.04 -7.98
CA GLU A 240 22.45 -14.59 -8.21
C GLU A 240 23.48 -13.51 -8.51
N ASP A 241 23.13 -12.51 -9.33
CA ASP A 241 24.05 -11.43 -9.73
C ASP A 241 24.16 -10.30 -8.69
N ALA A 242 23.23 -10.26 -7.73
CA ALA A 242 23.21 -9.26 -6.66
C ALA A 242 24.32 -9.46 -5.61
N HIS A 243 24.97 -10.63 -5.58
CA HIS A 243 25.88 -11.03 -4.51
C HIS A 243 27.31 -11.23 -5.00
N ASP A 244 28.26 -10.58 -4.32
CA ASP A 244 29.67 -10.88 -4.52
C ASP A 244 30.01 -12.35 -4.16
N PRO A 245 31.11 -12.91 -4.71
CA PRO A 245 31.47 -14.32 -4.55
C PRO A 245 31.55 -14.81 -3.09
N GLU A 246 31.93 -13.92 -2.17
CA GLU A 246 32.02 -14.17 -0.73
C GLU A 246 30.67 -14.56 -0.11
N PHE A 247 29.55 -14.10 -0.68
CA PHE A 247 28.20 -14.35 -0.18
C PHE A 247 27.47 -15.45 -0.96
N ALA A 248 27.96 -15.82 -2.15
CA ALA A 248 27.24 -16.67 -3.11
C ALA A 248 26.75 -18.01 -2.52
N ALA A 249 27.55 -18.64 -1.65
CA ALA A 249 27.15 -19.90 -1.01
C ALA A 249 25.94 -19.71 -0.07
N TRP A 250 25.94 -18.64 0.73
CA TRP A 250 24.84 -18.33 1.65
C TRP A 250 23.60 -17.83 0.90
N ALA A 251 23.80 -16.97 -0.10
CA ALA A 251 22.73 -16.50 -0.98
C ALA A 251 22.02 -17.68 -1.65
N LYS A 252 22.77 -18.69 -2.11
CA LYS A 252 22.22 -19.92 -2.67
C LYS A 252 21.43 -20.73 -1.64
N THR A 253 21.96 -20.92 -0.42
CA THR A 253 21.24 -21.62 0.66
C THR A 253 19.90 -20.96 0.96
N ILE A 254 19.84 -19.63 0.98
CA ILE A 254 18.58 -18.89 1.18
C ILE A 254 17.65 -19.03 -0.01
N ASN A 255 18.18 -18.98 -1.24
CA ASN A 255 17.37 -19.09 -2.45
C ASN A 255 16.68 -20.45 -2.61
N ASP A 256 17.38 -21.53 -2.23
CA ASP A 256 16.94 -22.93 -2.35
C ASP A 256 15.92 -23.34 -1.27
N ASP A 257 15.68 -22.52 -0.23
CA ASP A 257 14.74 -22.79 0.86
C ASP A 257 13.72 -21.65 0.95
N ASP A 258 12.50 -21.87 0.45
CA ASP A 258 11.43 -20.87 0.42
C ASP A 258 11.03 -20.37 1.83
N GLU A 259 11.21 -21.17 2.88
CA GLU A 259 10.95 -20.72 4.26
C GLU A 259 12.01 -19.74 4.72
N LEU A 260 13.29 -20.03 4.44
CA LEU A 260 14.39 -19.10 4.72
C LEU A 260 14.28 -17.84 3.87
N PHE A 261 13.97 -17.98 2.58
CA PHE A 261 13.77 -16.86 1.68
C PHE A 261 12.65 -15.96 2.20
N LYS A 262 11.49 -16.53 2.54
CA LYS A 262 10.38 -15.80 3.16
C LYS A 262 10.76 -15.17 4.49
N MET A 263 11.53 -15.85 5.34
CA MET A 263 11.97 -15.31 6.64
C MET A 263 12.80 -14.04 6.45
N PHE A 264 13.79 -14.05 5.55
CA PHE A 264 14.70 -12.92 5.36
C PHE A 264 14.15 -11.81 4.46
N THR A 265 13.18 -12.10 3.59
CA THR A 265 12.59 -11.13 2.66
C THR A 265 11.17 -10.72 3.00
N ASN A 266 10.49 -11.42 3.91
CA ASN A 266 9.07 -11.26 4.26
C ASN A 266 8.09 -11.36 3.07
N LEU A 267 8.53 -11.94 1.94
CA LEU A 267 7.68 -12.16 0.77
C LEU A 267 6.90 -13.46 0.96
N ALA A 268 5.63 -13.33 1.34
CA ALA A 268 4.80 -14.47 1.73
C ALA A 268 4.31 -15.31 0.54
N LYS A 269 4.19 -14.71 -0.65
CA LYS A 269 3.65 -15.38 -1.84
C LYS A 269 4.76 -15.75 -2.81
N LEU A 270 4.69 -16.97 -3.37
CA LEU A 270 5.67 -17.48 -4.33
C LEU A 270 5.91 -16.53 -5.51
N ARG A 271 4.84 -15.94 -6.08
CA ARG A 271 4.99 -14.98 -7.19
C ARG A 271 5.84 -13.76 -6.81
N GLU A 272 5.62 -13.20 -5.61
CA GLU A 272 6.38 -12.05 -5.12
C GLU A 272 7.85 -12.43 -4.89
N GLN A 273 8.11 -13.67 -4.43
CA GLN A 273 9.46 -14.19 -4.31
C GLN A 273 10.15 -14.37 -5.66
N GLU A 274 9.47 -14.93 -6.66
CA GLU A 274 10.00 -15.08 -8.03
C GLU A 274 10.30 -13.72 -8.68
N GLU A 275 9.40 -12.75 -8.52
CA GLU A 275 9.63 -11.37 -8.97
C GLU A 275 10.89 -10.78 -8.32
N PHE A 276 11.04 -10.94 -7.00
CA PHE A 276 12.20 -10.45 -6.28
C PHE A 276 13.51 -11.19 -6.63
N ARG A 277 13.44 -12.50 -6.94
CA ARG A 277 14.59 -13.27 -7.43
C ARG A 277 15.04 -12.79 -8.82
N GLY A 278 14.09 -12.40 -9.67
CA GLY A 278 14.37 -11.86 -11.00
C GLY A 278 14.89 -10.43 -10.98
N ASP A 279 14.50 -9.63 -9.97
CA ASP A 279 14.93 -8.25 -9.81
C ASP A 279 14.95 -7.80 -8.34
N THR A 280 16.15 -7.74 -7.76
CA THR A 280 16.33 -7.45 -6.33
C THR A 280 16.37 -5.95 -6.01
N HIS A 281 16.77 -5.12 -6.97
CA HIS A 281 17.21 -3.72 -6.75
C HIS A 281 18.15 -3.57 -5.54
N SER A 282 18.98 -4.57 -5.30
CA SER A 282 19.90 -4.55 -4.16
C SER A 282 21.18 -5.28 -4.53
N ARG A 283 22.30 -4.81 -3.99
CA ARG A 283 23.60 -5.47 -4.17
C ARG A 283 24.27 -5.67 -2.83
N TRP A 284 24.88 -6.83 -2.65
CA TRP A 284 25.68 -7.20 -1.48
C TRP A 284 27.12 -7.36 -1.91
N THR A 285 27.92 -6.34 -1.61
CA THR A 285 29.26 -6.18 -2.19
C THR A 285 30.33 -5.94 -1.13
N VAL A 286 31.52 -6.45 -1.33
CA VAL A 286 32.67 -6.21 -0.45
C VAL A 286 33.37 -4.91 -0.86
N GLU A 287 33.88 -4.15 0.12
CA GLU A 287 34.65 -2.92 -0.16
C GLU A 287 35.76 -3.16 -1.21
N GLY A 288 35.70 -2.42 -2.32
CA GLY A 288 36.62 -2.53 -3.44
C GLY A 288 36.18 -3.47 -4.56
N SER A 289 34.99 -4.07 -4.45
CA SER A 289 34.38 -4.88 -5.52
C SER A 289 34.08 -4.06 -6.78
N ALA A 290 34.23 -4.70 -7.94
CA ALA A 290 33.82 -4.14 -9.22
C ALA A 290 32.30 -4.04 -9.39
N SER A 291 31.53 -4.73 -8.53
CA SER A 291 30.07 -4.70 -8.49
C SER A 291 29.52 -3.40 -7.86
N ILE A 292 30.39 -2.60 -7.24
CA ILE A 292 30.02 -1.30 -6.67
C ILE A 292 29.94 -0.26 -7.81
N PRO A 293 28.79 0.40 -8.02
CA PRO A 293 28.68 1.44 -9.06
C PRO A 293 29.72 2.57 -8.89
N GLU A 294 30.16 3.13 -10.02
CA GLU A 294 31.22 4.15 -10.05
C GLU A 294 30.85 5.40 -9.23
N GLY A 295 31.82 5.91 -8.46
CA GLY A 295 31.65 7.15 -7.70
C GLY A 295 30.99 6.98 -6.33
N ILE A 296 30.48 5.78 -6.01
CA ILE A 296 29.93 5.49 -4.68
C ILE A 296 31.05 5.43 -3.64
N LYS A 297 30.87 6.19 -2.56
CA LYS A 297 31.66 6.09 -1.34
C LYS A 297 30.70 5.92 -0.18
N VAL A 298 30.95 4.91 0.64
CA VAL A 298 30.07 4.56 1.76
C VAL A 298 30.90 4.53 3.03
N GLU A 299 30.38 5.15 4.08
CA GLU A 299 30.91 5.00 5.42
C GLU A 299 30.38 3.69 6.01
N ILE A 300 31.30 2.84 6.44
CA ILE A 300 30.96 1.55 7.04
C ILE A 300 30.68 1.78 8.52
N ASP A 301 29.53 1.31 8.98
CA ASP A 301 29.19 1.30 10.39
C ASP A 301 29.84 0.08 11.06
N ASP A 302 30.66 0.32 12.08
CA ASP A 302 31.41 -0.73 12.79
C ASP A 302 30.50 -1.76 13.49
N GLU A 303 29.28 -1.37 13.90
CA GLU A 303 28.31 -2.27 14.54
C GLU A 303 27.51 -3.09 13.52
N LEU A 304 27.29 -2.56 12.31
CA LEU A 304 26.65 -3.30 11.22
C LEU A 304 27.64 -4.20 10.47
N GLY A 305 28.90 -3.76 10.35
CA GLY A 305 29.88 -4.36 9.47
C GLY A 305 29.71 -4.00 7.99
N PHE A 306 28.75 -3.13 7.66
CA PHE A 306 28.49 -2.64 6.32
C PHE A 306 28.04 -1.19 6.33
N GLY A 307 28.29 -0.50 5.23
CA GLY A 307 27.68 0.76 4.89
C GLY A 307 26.56 0.57 3.86
N ILE A 308 25.69 1.57 3.72
CA ILE A 308 24.60 1.56 2.75
C ILE A 308 24.71 2.76 1.81
N HIS A 309 24.73 2.49 0.50
CA HIS A 309 24.44 3.50 -0.51
C HIS A 309 23.01 3.30 -1.02
N ARG A 310 22.28 4.40 -1.12
CA ARG A 310 20.96 4.44 -1.74
C ARG A 310 21.05 5.33 -2.97
N GLU A 311 20.69 4.76 -4.11
CA GLU A 311 20.49 5.53 -5.32
C GLU A 311 19.01 5.50 -5.66
N ASP A 312 18.41 6.69 -5.79
CA ASP A 312 17.09 6.81 -6.40
C ASP A 312 17.28 6.79 -7.91
N LEU A 313 16.95 5.67 -8.54
CA LEU A 313 17.04 5.49 -9.98
C LEU A 313 15.86 6.12 -10.72
N GLY A 314 15.01 6.85 -10.01
CA GLY A 314 13.77 7.37 -10.50
C GLY A 314 12.72 6.27 -10.58
N GLY A 315 11.46 6.66 -10.36
CA GLY A 315 10.39 5.72 -10.53
C GLY A 315 10.36 4.67 -9.46
N GLY A 316 10.46 5.03 -8.19
CA GLY A 316 10.31 4.06 -7.11
C GLY A 316 11.22 2.84 -7.23
N TYR A 317 12.34 2.98 -7.95
CA TYR A 317 13.43 2.03 -7.88
C TYR A 317 14.47 2.71 -7.02
N GLN A 318 14.67 2.16 -5.83
CA GLN A 318 15.85 2.47 -5.06
C GLN A 318 16.77 1.29 -5.19
N GLU A 319 17.94 1.52 -5.77
CA GLU A 319 19.01 0.55 -5.66
C GLU A 319 19.69 0.75 -4.32
N ILE A 320 19.70 -0.32 -3.52
CA ILE A 320 20.38 -0.36 -2.24
C ILE A 320 21.66 -1.16 -2.42
N THR A 321 22.80 -0.49 -2.34
CA THR A 321 24.10 -1.17 -2.36
C THR A 321 24.63 -1.26 -0.93
N PHE A 322 24.70 -2.49 -0.42
CA PHE A 322 25.37 -2.81 0.84
C PHE A 322 26.86 -3.03 0.55
N VAL A 323 27.71 -2.26 1.24
CA VAL A 323 29.17 -2.34 1.11
C VAL A 323 29.76 -2.83 2.42
N PHE A 324 30.25 -4.07 2.44
CA PHE A 324 30.76 -4.75 3.64
C PHE A 324 32.25 -4.43 3.89
N ASP A 325 32.67 -4.34 5.17
CA ASP A 325 34.09 -4.19 5.49
C ASP A 325 34.86 -5.40 4.99
N LYS A 326 35.82 -5.15 4.11
CA LYS A 326 36.75 -6.17 3.61
C LYS A 326 37.60 -6.83 4.69
N LYS A 327 37.53 -6.41 5.95
CA LYS A 327 38.16 -7.08 7.10
C LYS A 327 37.29 -8.17 7.72
N LEU A 328 35.97 -8.16 7.51
CA LEU A 328 35.06 -9.17 8.06
C LEU A 328 35.31 -10.53 7.43
N ARG A 329 35.30 -11.58 8.24
CA ARG A 329 35.53 -12.97 7.80
C ARG A 329 34.60 -13.91 8.56
N ASN A 330 34.34 -15.07 7.95
CA ASN A 330 33.63 -16.18 8.58
C ASN A 330 32.31 -15.72 9.22
N ASP A 331 32.09 -16.05 10.50
CA ASP A 331 30.85 -15.77 11.22
C ASP A 331 30.52 -14.27 11.30
N ALA A 332 31.51 -13.40 11.46
CA ALA A 332 31.26 -11.96 11.50
C ALA A 332 30.76 -11.42 10.14
N LEU A 333 31.30 -11.94 9.03
CA LEU A 333 30.81 -11.59 7.69
C LEU A 333 29.42 -12.19 7.44
N ARG A 334 29.17 -13.43 7.89
CA ARG A 334 27.89 -14.11 7.77
C ARG A 334 26.79 -13.40 8.54
N GLU A 335 27.07 -13.01 9.79
CA GLU A 335 26.15 -12.27 10.65
C GLU A 335 25.79 -10.92 10.01
N ALA A 336 26.78 -10.15 9.56
CA ALA A 336 26.56 -8.89 8.86
C ALA A 336 25.70 -9.10 7.60
N TYR A 337 26.00 -10.14 6.81
CA TYR A 337 25.25 -10.46 5.60
C TYR A 337 23.78 -10.78 5.91
N LEU A 338 23.50 -11.70 6.83
CA LEU A 338 22.13 -12.05 7.21
C LEU A 338 21.38 -10.85 7.80
N ARG A 339 22.04 -10.04 8.62
CA ARG A 339 21.47 -8.81 9.17
C ARG A 339 21.11 -7.82 8.07
N SER A 340 21.92 -7.70 7.02
CA SER A 340 21.66 -6.78 5.90
C SER A 340 20.40 -7.16 5.09
N LEU A 341 20.09 -8.46 4.96
CA LEU A 341 18.86 -8.93 4.31
C LEU A 341 17.63 -8.47 5.09
N ILE A 342 17.65 -8.67 6.42
CA ILE A 342 16.57 -8.20 7.30
C ILE A 342 16.51 -6.67 7.29
N TYR A 343 17.66 -6.00 7.33
CA TYR A 343 17.73 -4.54 7.26
C TYR A 343 17.00 -4.04 6.02
N ARG A 344 17.35 -4.55 4.82
CA ARG A 344 16.68 -4.21 3.56
C ARG A 344 15.16 -4.37 3.68
N GLN A 345 14.73 -5.49 4.26
CA GLN A 345 13.31 -5.77 4.40
C GLN A 345 12.63 -4.76 5.32
N VAL A 346 13.12 -4.55 6.53
CA VAL A 346 12.51 -3.58 7.48
C VAL A 346 12.50 -2.18 6.90
N PHE A 347 13.59 -1.80 6.24
CA PHE A 347 13.75 -0.51 5.59
C PHE A 347 12.70 -0.25 4.50
N SER A 348 12.16 -1.32 3.91
CA SER A 348 11.11 -1.24 2.88
C SER A 348 9.74 -1.73 3.38
N ASP A 349 9.62 -2.12 4.66
CA ASP A 349 8.40 -2.68 5.26
C ASP A 349 7.42 -1.56 5.65
N PHE A 350 6.62 -1.15 4.66
CA PHE A 350 5.58 -0.14 4.83
C PHE A 350 4.58 -0.51 5.93
N ALA A 351 4.24 -1.79 6.11
CA ALA A 351 3.25 -2.18 7.12
C ALA A 351 3.79 -1.91 8.53
N THR A 352 5.06 -2.25 8.78
CA THR A 352 5.72 -1.94 10.06
C THR A 352 5.85 -0.44 10.28
N LEU A 353 6.33 0.32 9.28
CA LEU A 353 6.54 1.77 9.42
C LEU A 353 5.22 2.56 9.53
N SER A 354 4.19 2.16 8.78
CA SER A 354 2.85 2.76 8.87
C SER A 354 2.21 2.48 10.23
N ALA A 355 2.31 1.25 10.73
CA ALA A 355 1.82 0.92 12.07
C ALA A 355 2.55 1.71 13.16
N ALA A 356 3.88 1.85 13.07
CA ALA A 356 4.69 2.64 14.00
C ALA A 356 4.38 4.15 13.93
N GLY A 357 3.88 4.62 12.78
CA GLY A 357 3.53 6.02 12.52
C GLY A 357 2.56 6.63 13.53
N GLY A 358 1.75 5.82 14.21
CA GLY A 358 0.85 6.29 15.27
C GLY A 358 1.55 6.98 16.45
N ASP A 359 2.87 6.82 16.60
CA ASP A 359 3.66 7.55 17.60
C ASP A 359 4.09 8.95 17.16
N PHE A 360 3.84 9.35 15.91
CA PHE A 360 4.24 10.64 15.35
C PHE A 360 3.02 11.52 15.08
N GLU A 361 3.16 12.84 15.18
CA GLU A 361 2.06 13.80 14.98
C GLU A 361 1.42 13.69 13.59
N GLY A 362 2.22 13.33 12.58
CA GLY A 362 1.76 13.12 11.21
C GLY A 362 1.16 11.73 10.94
N GLY A 363 1.08 10.84 11.94
CA GLY A 363 0.56 9.48 11.76
C GLY A 363 1.46 8.55 10.92
N GLN A 364 2.69 8.98 10.61
CA GLN A 364 3.67 8.24 9.82
C GLN A 364 5.08 8.42 10.41
N VAL A 365 5.92 7.39 10.31
CA VAL A 365 7.36 7.52 10.59
C VAL A 365 7.97 8.44 9.53
N PRO A 366 8.65 9.54 9.90
CA PRO A 366 9.33 10.37 8.92
C PRO A 366 10.46 9.60 8.21
N ASP A 367 10.55 9.67 6.88
CA ASP A 367 11.51 8.92 6.04
C ASP A 367 12.97 8.97 6.53
N LYS A 368 13.36 10.10 7.15
CA LYS A 368 14.71 10.26 7.75
C LYS A 368 15.02 9.23 8.84
N HIS A 369 14.00 8.59 9.41
CA HIS A 369 14.08 7.60 10.48
C HIS A 369 13.91 6.16 10.00
N ASP A 370 13.58 5.91 8.73
CA ASP A 370 13.56 4.55 8.17
C ASP A 370 14.88 3.79 8.44
N PRO A 371 16.08 4.40 8.31
CA PRO A 371 17.33 3.74 8.64
C PRO A 371 17.43 3.36 10.13
N ASP A 372 16.90 4.20 11.03
CA ASP A 372 16.96 3.95 12.47
C ASP A 372 16.07 2.75 12.87
N TYR A 373 14.88 2.64 12.28
CA TYR A 373 14.01 1.48 12.46
C TYR A 373 14.66 0.22 11.91
N ALA A 374 15.21 0.26 10.69
CA ALA A 374 15.91 -0.88 10.09
C ALA A 374 17.14 -1.30 10.90
N TYR A 375 17.92 -0.34 11.39
CA TYR A 375 19.10 -0.58 12.24
C TYR A 375 18.75 -1.36 13.50
N CYS A 376 17.78 -0.86 14.25
CA CYS A 376 17.41 -1.41 15.55
C CYS A 376 16.67 -2.76 15.41
N ALA A 377 15.76 -2.85 14.44
CA ALA A 377 14.93 -4.03 14.30
C ALA A 377 15.67 -5.20 13.64
N SER A 378 16.56 -4.96 12.67
CA SER A 378 17.33 -6.02 12.00
C SER A 378 18.20 -6.83 12.96
N ARG A 379 18.78 -6.18 13.97
CA ARG A 379 19.58 -6.86 15.00
C ARG A 379 18.74 -7.81 15.83
N MET A 380 17.62 -7.33 16.39
CA MET A 380 16.77 -8.15 17.25
C MET A 380 16.03 -9.24 16.47
N ALA A 381 15.73 -9.00 15.20
CA ALA A 381 15.20 -10.03 14.30
C ALA A 381 16.23 -11.15 14.06
N LEU A 382 17.51 -10.82 13.81
CA LEU A 382 18.55 -11.82 13.67
C LEU A 382 18.78 -12.59 14.97
N ASP A 383 18.81 -11.90 16.11
CA ASP A 383 18.93 -12.52 17.44
C ASP A 383 17.78 -13.53 17.70
N GLY A 384 16.53 -13.15 17.38
CA GLY A 384 15.39 -14.06 17.43
C GLY A 384 15.56 -15.27 16.52
N ALA A 385 15.98 -15.04 15.27
CA ALA A 385 16.21 -16.12 14.32
C ALA A 385 17.27 -17.11 14.81
N ILE A 386 18.38 -16.59 15.37
CA ILE A 386 19.45 -17.41 15.95
C ILE A 386 18.92 -18.23 17.13
N ASN A 387 18.18 -17.60 18.06
CA ASN A 387 17.68 -18.26 19.25
C ASN A 387 16.78 -19.47 18.89
N ASP A 388 15.89 -19.29 17.92
CA ASP A 388 14.84 -20.26 17.62
C ASP A 388 15.17 -21.24 16.49
N PHE A 389 15.99 -20.85 15.52
CA PHE A 389 16.18 -21.60 14.28
C PHE A 389 17.62 -22.07 14.06
N ALA A 390 18.60 -21.70 14.89
CA ALA A 390 20.00 -22.14 14.70
C ALA A 390 20.22 -23.66 14.80
N ALA A 391 19.30 -24.38 15.45
CA ALA A 391 19.33 -25.85 15.50
C ALA A 391 18.81 -26.51 14.21
N ASP A 392 17.93 -25.83 13.47
CA ASP A 392 17.23 -26.37 12.30
C ASP A 392 17.79 -25.84 10.98
N LYS A 393 18.45 -24.68 10.99
CA LYS A 393 18.93 -23.98 9.80
C LYS A 393 20.44 -23.74 9.91
N ASP A 394 21.23 -24.52 9.18
CA ASP A 394 22.70 -24.51 9.21
C ASP A 394 23.31 -23.11 8.97
N ILE A 395 22.65 -22.27 8.19
CA ILE A 395 23.12 -20.91 7.90
C ILE A 395 23.21 -20.03 9.17
N LEU A 396 22.42 -20.34 10.20
CA LEU A 396 22.42 -19.68 11.51
C LEU A 396 23.31 -20.38 12.54
N ALA A 397 23.71 -21.63 12.29
CA ALA A 397 24.49 -22.42 13.24
C ALA A 397 25.86 -21.78 13.53
N GLY A 398 26.21 -21.66 14.82
CA GLY A 398 27.47 -21.08 15.29
C GLY A 398 27.46 -19.56 15.47
N LEU A 399 26.42 -18.87 15.00
CA LEU A 399 26.21 -17.44 15.31
C LEU A 399 25.75 -17.27 16.76
N ASN A 400 26.09 -16.12 17.36
CA ASN A 400 25.75 -15.83 18.76
C ASN A 400 24.77 -14.67 18.83
N SER A 401 23.60 -14.93 19.40
CA SER A 401 22.63 -13.87 19.69
C SER A 401 23.15 -12.95 20.80
N THR A 402 22.90 -11.65 20.64
CA THR A 402 23.25 -10.64 21.65
C THR A 402 22.19 -10.52 22.75
N GLU A 403 20.94 -10.85 22.46
CA GLU A 403 19.85 -10.99 23.43
C GLU A 403 19.22 -12.39 23.36
N LYS A 404 19.43 -13.19 24.41
CA LYS A 404 18.94 -14.57 24.50
C LYS A 404 17.51 -14.68 25.02
N ASN A 405 16.99 -13.63 25.62
CA ASN A 405 15.63 -13.58 26.13
C ASN A 405 14.68 -13.05 25.05
N GLU A 406 13.91 -13.96 24.44
CA GLU A 406 12.93 -13.65 23.40
C GLU A 406 11.91 -12.59 23.83
N ASP A 407 11.49 -12.59 25.09
CA ASP A 407 10.53 -11.60 25.64
C ASP A 407 11.10 -10.18 25.65
N LYS A 408 12.43 -10.04 25.54
CA LYS A 408 13.12 -8.74 25.55
C LYS A 408 13.41 -8.17 24.18
N LEU A 409 13.37 -8.98 23.11
CA LEU A 409 13.75 -8.55 21.75
C LEU A 409 13.01 -7.27 21.33
N VAL A 410 11.69 -7.22 21.55
CA VAL A 410 10.88 -6.04 21.23
C VAL A 410 11.29 -4.84 22.08
N SER A 411 11.49 -5.03 23.38
CA SER A 411 11.83 -3.92 24.28
C SER A 411 13.20 -3.32 23.95
N VAL A 412 14.20 -4.16 23.66
CA VAL A 412 15.54 -3.71 23.25
C VAL A 412 15.49 -2.98 21.90
N ALA A 413 14.71 -3.46 20.93
CA ALA A 413 14.54 -2.77 19.66
C ALA A 413 13.86 -1.40 19.83
N VAL A 414 12.83 -1.30 20.67
CA VAL A 414 12.14 -0.02 20.96
C VAL A 414 13.06 0.95 21.69
N GLU A 415 13.84 0.49 22.66
CA GLU A 415 14.83 1.32 23.37
C GLU A 415 15.88 1.88 22.41
N CYS A 416 16.41 1.04 21.52
CA CYS A 416 17.32 1.48 20.46
C CYS A 416 16.70 2.58 19.57
N ILE A 417 15.43 2.45 19.18
CA ILE A 417 14.73 3.48 18.38
C ILE A 417 14.60 4.78 19.18
N LEU A 418 14.21 4.69 20.45
CA LEU A 418 14.07 5.86 21.32
C LEU A 418 15.42 6.56 21.52
N ASP A 419 16.52 5.84 21.60
CA ASP A 419 17.85 6.45 21.73
C ASP A 419 18.28 7.18 20.45
N ARG A 420 17.95 6.62 19.28
CA ARG A 420 18.28 7.20 17.97
C ARG A 420 17.34 8.33 17.55
N ILE A 421 16.11 8.32 18.04
CA ILE A 421 15.07 9.32 17.74
C ILE A 421 14.75 10.11 19.01
N PRO A 422 15.53 11.16 19.34
CA PRO A 422 15.37 11.89 20.60
C PRO A 422 14.05 12.66 20.67
N THR A 423 13.52 13.11 19.53
CA THR A 423 12.35 14.01 19.46
C THR A 423 11.38 13.59 18.37
N GLY A 424 10.08 13.89 18.55
CA GLY A 424 9.05 13.69 17.53
C GLY A 424 8.31 12.35 17.62
N ILE A 425 8.85 11.39 18.37
CA ILE A 425 8.19 10.13 18.73
C ILE A 425 7.49 10.27 20.09
N ASN A 426 6.28 9.71 20.22
CA ASN A 426 5.52 9.72 21.46
C ASN A 426 6.23 8.86 22.53
N ARG A 427 6.72 9.51 23.59
CA ARG A 427 7.40 8.84 24.71
C ARG A 427 6.46 8.45 25.85
N GLY A 428 5.15 8.51 25.63
CA GLY A 428 4.15 8.23 26.66
C GLY A 428 4.13 9.33 27.73
N THR A 429 3.53 9.02 28.87
CA THR A 429 3.56 9.87 30.07
C THR A 429 4.32 9.14 31.17
N GLU A 430 5.23 9.84 31.84
CA GLU A 430 6.02 9.25 32.93
C GLU A 430 5.08 8.70 34.02
N GLY A 431 5.21 7.40 34.34
CA GLY A 431 4.38 6.70 35.33
C GLY A 431 3.04 6.15 34.83
N ASP A 432 2.70 6.27 33.54
CA ASP A 432 1.49 5.69 32.94
C ASP A 432 1.80 4.35 32.23
N GLU A 433 1.66 3.23 32.94
CA GLU A 433 1.86 1.88 32.39
C GLU A 433 0.86 1.54 31.26
N ALA A 434 -0.28 2.23 31.19
CA ALA A 434 -1.26 2.00 30.13
C ALA A 434 -0.88 2.71 28.82
N ARG A 435 0.10 3.63 28.86
CA ARG A 435 0.62 4.36 27.69
C ARG A 435 2.15 4.31 27.68
N PRO A 436 2.73 3.12 27.44
CA PRO A 436 4.17 2.97 27.39
C PRO A 436 4.79 3.83 26.28
N PRO A 437 6.07 4.21 26.41
CA PRO A 437 6.79 4.90 25.34
C PRO A 437 6.71 4.14 24.02
N ALA A 438 6.45 4.87 22.94
CA ALA A 438 6.35 4.39 21.57
C ALA A 438 5.44 3.15 21.42
N MET A 439 4.21 3.27 21.92
CA MET A 439 3.23 2.17 21.96
C MET A 439 2.96 1.57 20.57
N TYR A 440 2.87 2.40 19.54
CA TYR A 440 2.60 1.96 18.18
C TYR A 440 3.82 1.29 17.56
N THR A 441 5.00 1.84 17.77
CA THR A 441 6.30 1.26 17.39
C THR A 441 6.50 -0.10 18.06
N ARG A 442 6.18 -0.22 19.36
CA ARG A 442 6.23 -1.49 20.09
C ARG A 442 5.33 -2.55 19.45
N THR A 443 4.10 -2.17 19.09
CA THR A 443 3.13 -3.06 18.43
C THR A 443 3.63 -3.49 17.05
N ALA A 444 4.13 -2.54 16.27
CA ALA A 444 4.68 -2.79 14.94
C ALA A 444 5.90 -3.74 14.99
N LEU A 445 6.83 -3.50 15.91
CA LEU A 445 8.01 -4.35 16.10
C LEU A 445 7.64 -5.73 16.65
N PHE A 446 6.65 -5.84 17.54
CA PHE A 446 6.15 -7.14 17.97
C PHE A 446 5.65 -7.98 16.79
N GLN A 447 4.83 -7.39 15.92
CA GLN A 447 4.32 -8.09 14.73
C GLN A 447 5.43 -8.46 13.73
N MET A 448 6.44 -7.60 13.59
CA MET A 448 7.58 -7.84 12.71
C MET A 448 8.48 -8.97 13.25
N LEU A 449 8.89 -8.84 14.52
CA LEU A 449 9.84 -9.76 15.17
C LEU A 449 9.24 -11.15 15.42
N ALA A 450 7.93 -11.26 15.61
CA ALA A 450 7.25 -12.56 15.76
C ALA A 450 7.47 -13.53 14.58
N ARG A 451 7.93 -13.04 13.42
CA ARG A 451 8.26 -13.86 12.24
C ARG A 451 9.61 -14.55 12.36
N PHE A 452 10.49 -14.00 13.20
CA PHE A 452 11.84 -14.47 13.44
C PHE A 452 11.93 -15.30 14.73
N THR A 453 10.82 -15.51 15.43
CA THR A 453 10.76 -16.34 16.62
C THR A 453 9.72 -17.45 16.48
N LYS A 454 9.94 -18.58 17.15
CA LYS A 454 8.95 -19.64 17.33
C LYS A 454 8.01 -19.17 18.44
N VAL A 455 6.97 -18.42 18.08
CA VAL A 455 5.95 -18.02 19.06
C VAL A 455 5.25 -19.27 19.59
N ASP A 456 5.63 -19.71 20.80
CA ASP A 456 4.99 -20.81 21.49
C ASP A 456 3.66 -20.31 22.06
N VAL A 457 2.62 -20.31 21.21
CA VAL A 457 1.28 -19.89 21.62
C VAL A 457 0.76 -20.90 22.62
N ASN A 458 0.88 -20.59 23.91
CA ASN A 458 0.23 -21.33 24.97
C ASN A 458 -1.28 -21.08 24.91
N LEU A 459 -1.95 -21.81 24.03
CA LEU A 459 -3.41 -21.76 23.81
C LEU A 459 -4.20 -21.98 25.10
N ASP A 460 -3.61 -22.64 26.11
CA ASP A 460 -4.24 -22.85 27.41
C ASP A 460 -4.14 -21.64 28.35
N ASN A 461 -3.18 -20.73 28.16
CA ASN A 461 -3.17 -19.44 28.84
C ASN A 461 -4.13 -18.43 28.18
N MET A 462 -4.27 -18.47 26.84
CA MET A 462 -5.27 -17.63 26.14
C MET A 462 -6.73 -17.99 26.50
N LYS A 463 -6.99 -19.22 26.97
CA LYS A 463 -8.31 -19.63 27.48
C LYS A 463 -8.62 -19.12 28.90
N LYS A 464 -7.62 -18.64 29.65
CA LYS A 464 -7.78 -18.37 31.09
C LYS A 464 -8.27 -16.94 31.40
N ASP A 465 -8.12 -15.98 30.49
CA ASP A 465 -8.38 -14.57 30.76
C ASP A 465 -9.50 -13.92 29.94
N VAL A 466 -10.65 -14.58 29.88
CA VAL A 466 -11.91 -13.81 29.79
C VAL A 466 -12.91 -14.45 30.74
N LYS A 467 -13.15 -13.82 31.90
CA LYS A 467 -14.39 -14.08 32.65
C LYS A 467 -15.53 -13.76 31.69
N LYS A 468 -16.30 -14.78 31.29
CA LYS A 468 -17.51 -14.58 30.50
C LYS A 468 -18.37 -13.54 31.22
N THR A 469 -18.83 -12.54 30.49
CA THR A 469 -19.80 -11.59 31.04
C THR A 469 -21.11 -12.34 31.27
N GLN A 470 -21.91 -11.88 32.25
CA GLN A 470 -23.22 -12.51 32.55
C GLN A 470 -24.11 -12.60 31.30
N GLU A 471 -24.01 -11.62 30.40
CA GLU A 471 -24.73 -11.60 29.12
C GLU A 471 -24.35 -12.76 28.19
N VAL A 472 -23.09 -13.19 28.18
CA VAL A 472 -22.64 -14.34 27.38
C VAL A 472 -23.15 -15.64 28.00
N GLU A 473 -23.14 -15.74 29.33
CA GLU A 473 -23.70 -16.91 30.03
C GLU A 473 -25.22 -17.03 29.82
N ASP A 474 -25.93 -15.90 29.86
CA ASP A 474 -27.39 -15.85 29.63
C ASP A 474 -27.74 -16.16 28.16
N ALA A 475 -26.92 -15.71 27.20
CA ALA A 475 -27.10 -16.02 25.78
C ALA A 475 -26.82 -17.50 25.47
N GLU A 476 -25.80 -18.11 26.10
CA GLU A 476 -25.53 -19.54 25.98
C GLU A 476 -26.64 -20.39 26.62
N ALA A 477 -27.18 -19.95 27.76
CA ALA A 477 -28.33 -20.60 28.40
C ALA A 477 -29.58 -20.52 27.51
N PHE A 478 -29.84 -19.36 26.89
CA PHE A 478 -30.94 -19.18 25.94
C PHE A 478 -30.78 -20.08 24.70
N LEU A 479 -29.59 -20.16 24.12
CA LEU A 479 -29.30 -21.00 22.95
C LEU A 479 -29.42 -22.50 23.28
N SER A 480 -28.99 -22.91 24.47
CA SER A 480 -29.14 -24.28 24.96
C SER A 480 -30.62 -24.66 25.13
N ASP A 481 -31.43 -23.76 25.68
CA ASP A 481 -32.86 -23.97 25.87
C ASP A 481 -33.63 -23.95 24.55
N TYR A 482 -33.23 -23.10 23.61
CA TYR A 482 -33.75 -23.06 22.24
C TYR A 482 -33.44 -24.35 21.47
N ASN A 483 -32.20 -24.86 21.58
CA ASN A 483 -31.80 -26.11 20.93
C ASN A 483 -32.46 -27.34 21.55
N LYS A 484 -32.74 -27.34 22.86
CA LYS A 484 -33.56 -28.38 23.51
C LYS A 484 -35.01 -28.37 22.99
N LYS A 485 -35.62 -27.18 22.85
CA LYS A 485 -36.97 -27.05 22.28
C LYS A 485 -37.05 -27.51 20.82
N LYS A 486 -36.01 -27.26 20.01
CA LYS A 486 -35.94 -27.69 18.61
C LYS A 486 -35.70 -29.20 18.43
N ARG A 487 -35.16 -29.88 19.44
CA ARG A 487 -34.95 -31.34 19.46
C ARG A 487 -36.09 -32.12 20.12
N GLY A 488 -37.07 -31.44 20.71
CA GLY A 488 -38.23 -32.04 21.38
C GLY A 488 -39.57 -31.75 20.71
N GLY A 489 -39.57 -31.34 19.44
CA GLY A 489 -40.76 -31.09 18.61
C GLY A 489 -40.80 -32.00 17.40
#